data_AF-A0A151TZI0-F1
#
_entry.id   AF-A0A151TZI0-F1
#
_cell.length_a   1.000
_cell.length_b   1.000
_cell.length_c   1.000
_cell.angle_alpha   90.00
_cell.angle_beta   90.00
_cell.angle_gamma   90.00
#
_symmetry.space_group_name_H-M   'P 1'
#
loop_
_entity.id
_entity.type
_entity.pdbx_description
1 polymer ?
#
loop_
_entity_poly.entity_id
_entity_poly.type
_entity_poly.pdbx_seq_one_letter_code
_entity_poly.pdbx_strand_id
1 'polypeptide(L)'
;MSEDNLCVICHTVAEEDIHILKDYPFVCPILCSLLKEYNRSPGGCFFTSNFTEWINSNITSSSILWNSIFGITIWSIWKARNEVIFANWVWKEEEVIKKVIFLVLEVDQHWKVGDYRLLQGEDRLTV
;
A
#
# COMPACT_ATOMS: atom_id res chain seq x y z
N MET A 1 -5.84 -34.55 7.04
CA MET A 1 -5.22 -33.30 7.52
C MET A 1 -6.09 -32.18 6.99
N SER A 2 -7.26 -31.96 7.61
CA SER A 2 -8.21 -30.91 7.21
C SER A 2 -7.73 -29.59 7.82
N GLU A 3 -7.36 -28.63 6.99
CA GLU A 3 -8.21 -27.49 6.59
C GLU A 3 -8.21 -26.38 7.65
N ASP A 4 -7.12 -25.62 7.71
CA ASP A 4 -7.15 -24.26 8.24
C ASP A 4 -6.45 -23.34 7.21
N ASN A 5 -6.93 -23.37 5.97
CA ASN A 5 -6.56 -22.38 4.96
C ASN A 5 -7.37 -21.09 5.13
N LEU A 6 -8.21 -20.98 6.17
CA LEU A 6 -9.02 -19.80 6.41
C LEU A 6 -8.13 -18.64 6.83
N CYS A 7 -8.45 -17.44 6.35
CA CYS A 7 -7.74 -16.23 6.74
C CYS A 7 -7.73 -16.09 8.25
N VAL A 8 -6.55 -15.89 8.80
CA VAL A 8 -6.30 -15.78 10.24
C VAL A 8 -6.98 -14.58 10.91
N ILE A 9 -7.52 -13.65 10.11
CA ILE A 9 -8.21 -12.47 10.61
C ILE A 9 -9.74 -12.57 10.43
N CYS A 10 -10.24 -13.03 9.27
CA CYS A 10 -11.68 -13.12 9.04
C CYS A 10 -12.28 -14.47 9.41
N HIS A 11 -11.50 -15.55 9.39
CA HIS A 11 -11.93 -16.93 9.59
C HIS A 11 -13.08 -17.40 8.68
N THR A 12 -13.36 -16.71 7.56
CA THR A 12 -14.50 -17.01 6.68
C THR A 12 -14.14 -17.44 5.26
N VAL A 13 -12.98 -17.00 4.73
CA VAL A 13 -12.56 -17.27 3.35
C VAL A 13 -11.15 -17.85 3.37
N ALA A 14 -10.81 -18.67 2.37
CA ALA A 14 -9.45 -19.11 2.16
C ALA A 14 -8.49 -17.91 2.03
N GLU A 15 -7.31 -18.04 2.63
CA GLU A 15 -6.32 -16.98 2.65
C GLU A 15 -5.54 -16.97 1.34
N GLU A 16 -6.00 -16.16 0.40
CA GLU A 16 -5.33 -15.89 -0.87
C GLU A 16 -4.70 -14.49 -0.87
N ASP A 17 -3.68 -14.28 -1.70
CA ASP A 17 -2.97 -12.98 -1.80
C ASP A 17 -3.93 -11.80 -2.07
N ILE A 18 -4.94 -12.04 -2.93
CA ILE A 18 -5.95 -11.02 -3.25
C ILE A 18 -6.87 -10.74 -2.06
N HIS A 19 -7.18 -11.76 -1.26
CA HIS A 19 -7.99 -11.62 -0.07
C HIS A 19 -7.26 -10.74 0.95
N ILE A 20 -6.01 -11.09 1.30
CA ILE A 20 -5.29 -10.37 2.36
C ILE A 20 -4.91 -8.94 1.98
N LEU A 21 -4.77 -8.63 0.68
CA LEU A 21 -4.28 -7.32 0.22
C LEU A 21 -5.36 -6.41 -0.37
N LYS A 22 -6.57 -6.92 -0.67
CA LYS A 22 -7.61 -6.14 -1.34
C LYS A 22 -9.02 -6.42 -0.80
N ASP A 23 -9.42 -7.70 -0.74
CA ASP A 23 -10.82 -8.08 -0.53
C ASP A 23 -11.20 -8.29 0.95
N TYR A 24 -10.21 -8.39 1.84
CA TYR A 24 -10.45 -8.50 3.27
C TYR A 24 -11.18 -7.25 3.80
N PRO A 25 -12.29 -7.36 4.57
CA PRO A 25 -13.09 -6.20 4.98
C PRO A 25 -12.32 -5.08 5.69
N PHE A 26 -11.23 -5.40 6.39
CA PHE A 26 -10.33 -4.41 7.00
C PHE A 26 -9.56 -3.56 5.98
N VAL A 27 -9.30 -4.12 4.80
CA VAL A 27 -8.43 -3.52 3.78
C VAL A 27 -9.17 -2.53 2.90
N CYS A 28 -10.44 -2.80 2.60
CA CYS A 28 -11.25 -1.94 1.75
C CYS A 28 -11.35 -0.49 2.29
N PRO A 29 -11.59 -0.24 3.60
CA PRO A 29 -11.56 1.11 4.17
C PRO A 29 -10.20 1.80 4.04
N ILE A 30 -9.10 1.06 4.16
CA ILE A 30 -7.72 1.58 4.02
C ILE A 30 -7.51 2.05 2.58
N LEU A 31 -7.82 1.19 1.60
CA LEU A 31 -7.70 1.50 0.17
C LEU A 31 -8.62 2.65 -0.24
N CYS A 32 -9.86 2.68 0.23
CA CYS A 32 -10.80 3.77 -0.03
C CYS A 32 -10.32 5.10 0.55
N SER A 33 -9.79 5.09 1.78
CA SER A 33 -9.23 6.27 2.43
C SER A 33 -8.03 6.82 1.66
N LEU A 34 -7.16 5.93 1.19
CA LEU A 34 -6.01 6.27 0.36
C LEU A 34 -6.42 6.94 -0.96
N LEU A 35 -7.35 6.32 -1.68
CA LEU A 35 -7.86 6.84 -2.95
C LEU A 35 -8.45 8.24 -2.76
N LYS A 36 -9.22 8.45 -1.69
CA LYS A 36 -9.78 9.75 -1.34
C LYS A 36 -8.70 10.78 -1.01
N GLU A 37 -7.73 10.43 -0.18
CA GLU A 37 -6.64 11.32 0.25
C GLU A 37 -5.83 11.85 -0.94
N TYR A 38 -5.55 10.99 -1.92
CA TYR A 38 -4.76 11.34 -3.11
C TYR A 38 -5.62 11.68 -4.34
N ASN A 39 -6.90 12.02 -4.13
CA ASN A 39 -7.86 12.42 -5.15
C ASN A 39 -7.88 11.49 -6.38
N ARG A 40 -7.81 10.18 -6.13
CA ARG A 40 -7.88 9.12 -7.14
C ARG A 40 -9.25 8.47 -7.08
N SER A 41 -9.90 8.36 -8.23
CA SER A 41 -11.11 7.54 -8.35
C SER A 41 -10.70 6.07 -8.48
N PRO A 42 -11.31 5.11 -7.74
CA PRO A 42 -11.21 3.71 -8.10
C PRO A 42 -11.80 3.56 -9.50
N GLY A 43 -10.94 3.30 -10.50
CA GLY A 43 -11.42 2.93 -11.82
C GLY A 43 -12.37 1.73 -11.72
N GLY A 44 -13.24 1.52 -12.71
CA GLY A 44 -14.25 0.45 -12.66
C GLY A 44 -13.68 -0.95 -12.40
N CYS A 45 -12.39 -1.16 -12.69
CA CYS A 45 -11.69 -2.43 -12.48
C CYS A 45 -10.91 -2.52 -11.15
N PHE A 46 -10.83 -1.46 -10.33
CA PHE A 46 -9.90 -1.41 -9.19
C PHE A 46 -10.16 -2.51 -8.15
N PHE A 47 -11.43 -2.76 -7.79
CA PHE A 47 -11.78 -3.83 -6.85
C PHE A 47 -12.12 -5.15 -7.53
N THR A 48 -12.28 -5.17 -8.86
CA THR A 48 -12.78 -6.34 -9.60
C THR A 48 -11.72 -7.07 -10.43
N SER A 49 -10.57 -6.46 -10.69
CA SER A 49 -9.46 -7.11 -11.41
C SER A 49 -8.79 -8.20 -10.57
N ASN A 50 -8.18 -9.18 -11.25
CA ASN A 50 -7.37 -10.20 -10.59
C ASN A 50 -6.11 -9.60 -9.95
N PHE A 51 -5.44 -10.36 -9.09
CA PHE A 51 -4.29 -9.88 -8.30
C PHE A 51 -3.16 -9.32 -9.18
N THR A 52 -2.77 -10.06 -10.22
CA THR A 52 -1.67 -9.67 -11.12
C THR A 52 -1.97 -8.37 -11.87
N GLU A 53 -3.16 -8.25 -12.45
CA GLU A 53 -3.61 -7.02 -13.12
C GLU A 53 -3.70 -5.84 -12.15
N TRP A 54 -4.21 -6.10 -10.95
CA TRP A 54 -4.37 -5.08 -9.92
C TRP A 54 -3.03 -4.52 -9.45
N ILE A 55 -2.06 -5.39 -9.14
CA ILE A 55 -0.70 -4.97 -8.78
C ILE A 55 -0.05 -4.22 -9.94
N ASN A 56 -0.02 -4.81 -11.14
CA ASN A 56 0.66 -4.22 -12.29
C ASN A 56 0.12 -2.83 -12.65
N SER A 57 -1.20 -2.64 -12.64
CA SER A 57 -1.83 -1.35 -12.96
C SER A 57 -1.49 -0.24 -11.95
N ASN A 58 -1.15 -0.60 -10.71
CA ASN A 58 -0.85 0.36 -9.66
C ASN A 58 0.64 0.59 -9.41
N ILE A 59 1.51 -0.38 -9.70
CA ILE A 59 2.98 -0.23 -9.55
C ILE A 59 3.67 0.28 -10.82
N THR A 60 3.03 0.16 -11.98
CA THR A 60 3.56 0.65 -13.27
C THR A 60 2.85 1.92 -13.75
N SER A 61 2.21 2.66 -12.85
CA SER A 61 1.63 3.96 -13.18
C SER A 61 2.72 4.93 -13.65
N SER A 62 2.35 5.86 -14.53
CA SER A 62 3.23 6.97 -14.93
C SER A 62 3.59 7.89 -13.76
N SER A 63 2.84 7.83 -12.66
CA SER A 63 3.12 8.57 -11.43
C SER A 63 3.98 7.73 -10.49
N ILE A 64 5.27 8.05 -10.40
CA ILE A 64 6.21 7.44 -9.45
C ILE A 64 5.69 7.59 -8.01
N LEU A 65 5.17 8.78 -7.67
CA LEU A 65 4.56 9.05 -6.36
C LEU A 65 3.43 8.06 -6.08
N TRP A 66 2.53 7.81 -7.04
CA TRP A 66 1.47 6.82 -6.86
C TRP A 66 2.02 5.40 -6.67
N ASN A 67 3.02 5.01 -7.46
CA ASN A 67 3.62 3.69 -7.34
C ASN A 67 4.20 3.49 -5.92
N SER A 68 4.86 4.51 -5.37
CA SER A 68 5.37 4.51 -4.00
C SER A 68 4.25 4.46 -2.96
N ILE A 69 3.23 5.31 -3.11
CA ILE A 69 2.06 5.36 -2.22
C ILE A 69 1.37 3.99 -2.15
N PHE A 70 1.09 3.41 -3.31
CA PHE A 70 0.44 2.12 -3.42
C PHE A 70 1.33 1.02 -2.80
N GLY A 71 2.61 0.97 -3.16
CA GLY A 71 3.56 0.01 -2.58
C GLY A 71 3.66 0.07 -1.06
N ILE A 72 3.76 1.28 -0.49
CA ILE A 72 3.76 1.50 0.97
C ILE A 72 2.46 1.02 1.61
N THR A 73 1.33 1.24 0.94
CA THR A 73 0.02 0.82 1.44
C THR A 73 -0.09 -0.70 1.50
N ILE A 74 0.23 -1.40 0.42
CA ILE A 74 0.22 -2.87 0.36
C ILE A 74 1.18 -3.46 1.39
N TRP A 75 2.38 -2.92 1.51
CA TRP A 75 3.34 -3.33 2.52
C TRP A 75 2.80 -3.15 3.94
N SER A 76 2.14 -2.03 4.22
CA SER A 76 1.59 -1.74 5.55
C SER A 76 0.43 -2.67 5.91
N ILE A 77 -0.44 -2.99 4.95
CA ILE A 77 -1.51 -3.99 5.11
C ILE A 77 -0.91 -5.37 5.40
N TRP A 78 0.05 -5.81 4.59
CA TRP A 78 0.73 -7.10 4.78
C TRP A 78 1.41 -7.19 6.15
N LYS A 79 2.10 -6.12 6.55
CA LYS A 79 2.75 -6.04 7.86
C LYS A 79 1.74 -6.11 9.00
N ALA A 80 0.64 -5.35 8.92
CA ALA A 80 -0.41 -5.38 9.94
C ALA A 80 -1.00 -6.80 10.09
N ARG A 81 -1.26 -7.50 8.97
CA ARG A 81 -1.71 -8.89 8.97
C ARG A 81 -0.71 -9.83 9.64
N ASN A 82 0.57 -9.68 9.37
CA ASN A 82 1.60 -10.53 9.97
C ASN A 82 1.79 -10.28 11.46
N GLU A 83 1.57 -9.06 11.94
CA GLU A 83 1.64 -8.77 13.38
C GLU A 83 0.49 -9.44 14.16
N VAL A 84 -0.66 -9.73 13.52
CA VAL A 84 -1.71 -10.58 14.12
C VAL A 84 -1.17 -11.98 14.40
N ILE A 85 -0.35 -12.55 13.51
CA ILE A 85 0.12 -13.93 13.61
C ILE A 85 1.31 -14.06 14.54
N PHE A 86 2.30 -13.18 14.36
CA PHE A 86 3.58 -13.31 15.06
C PHE A 86 3.60 -12.57 16.39
N ALA A 87 2.71 -11.61 16.61
CA ALA A 87 2.66 -10.80 17.82
C ALA A 87 1.29 -10.77 18.51
N ASN A 88 0.28 -11.47 17.97
CA ASN A 88 -1.10 -11.41 18.45
C ASN A 88 -1.62 -9.96 18.57
N TRP A 89 -1.17 -9.09 17.68
CA TRP A 89 -1.48 -7.67 17.69
C TRP A 89 -2.45 -7.32 16.57
N VAL A 90 -3.62 -6.79 16.94
CA VAL A 90 -4.66 -6.38 16.00
C VAL A 90 -4.65 -4.86 15.84
N TRP A 91 -4.33 -4.41 14.63
CA TRP A 91 -4.38 -2.99 14.27
C TRP A 91 -5.80 -2.53 14.03
N LYS A 92 -6.10 -1.27 14.34
CA LYS A 92 -7.27 -0.58 13.80
C LYS A 92 -6.95 -0.02 12.42
N GLU A 93 -7.96 0.03 11.55
CA GLU A 93 -7.83 0.57 10.18
C GLU A 93 -7.23 1.98 10.18
N GLU A 94 -7.72 2.85 11.08
CA GLU A 94 -7.24 4.22 11.25
C GLU A 94 -5.75 4.31 11.61
N GLU A 95 -5.23 3.34 12.38
CA GLU A 95 -3.82 3.31 12.77
C GLU A 95 -2.93 2.93 11.59
N VAL A 96 -3.39 1.98 10.76
CA VAL A 96 -2.71 1.62 9.52
C VAL A 96 -2.74 2.79 8.54
N ILE A 97 -3.88 3.47 8.38
CA ILE A 97 -4.01 4.66 7.52
C ILE A 97 -3.03 5.76 7.95
N LYS A 98 -2.99 6.09 9.26
CA LYS A 98 -2.04 7.08 9.79
C LYS A 98 -0.60 6.71 9.49
N LYS A 99 -0.24 5.43 9.63
CA LYS A 99 1.11 4.92 9.35
C LYS A 99 1.45 5.01 7.87
N VAL A 100 0.51 4.67 6.98
CA VAL A 100 0.67 4.83 5.53
C VAL A 100 0.91 6.29 5.17
N ILE A 101 0.06 7.21 5.65
CA ILE A 101 0.21 8.65 5.39
C ILE A 101 1.56 9.16 5.87
N PHE A 102 1.98 8.78 7.08
CA PHE A 102 3.30 9.15 7.62
C PHE A 102 4.44 8.69 6.72
N LEU A 103 4.46 7.42 6.32
CA LEU A 103 5.50 6.87 5.45
C LEU A 103 5.50 7.50 4.05
N VAL A 104 4.33 7.84 3.51
CA VAL A 104 4.26 8.56 2.23
C VAL A 104 4.83 9.96 2.35
N LEU A 105 4.50 10.70 3.42
CA LEU A 105 5.04 12.04 3.64
C LEU A 105 6.56 12.03 3.78
N GLU A 106 7.11 11.01 4.44
CA GLU A 106 8.55 10.80 4.53
C GLU A 106 9.17 10.64 3.13
N VAL A 107 8.57 9.80 2.28
CA VAL A 107 9.03 9.61 0.88
C VAL A 107 8.88 10.88 0.03
N ASP A 108 7.76 11.59 0.14
CA ASP A 108 7.52 12.84 -0.59
C ASP A 108 8.53 13.93 -0.19
N GLN A 109 8.81 14.06 1.11
CA GLN A 109 9.82 14.99 1.61
C GLN A 109 11.22 14.64 1.10
N HIS A 110 11.59 13.36 1.11
CA HIS A 110 12.86 12.91 0.55
C HIS A 110 12.94 13.13 -0.96
N TRP A 111 11.86 12.93 -1.70
CA TRP A 111 11.81 13.18 -3.13
C TRP A 111 12.03 14.67 -3.43
N LYS A 112 11.31 15.56 -2.74
CA LYS A 112 11.47 17.02 -2.90
C LYS A 112 12.89 17.49 -2.59
N VAL A 113 13.53 16.93 -1.57
CA VAL A 113 14.94 17.24 -1.24
C VAL A 113 15.90 16.68 -2.28
N GLY A 114 15.65 15.47 -2.79
CA GLY A 114 16.44 14.84 -3.85
C GLY A 114 16.38 15.62 -5.17
N ASP A 115 15.19 16.05 -5.57
CA ASP A 115 14.96 16.88 -6.76
C ASP A 115 15.68 18.23 -6.63
N TYR A 116 15.64 18.84 -5.43
CA TYR A 116 16.41 20.06 -5.14
C TYR A 116 17.93 19.86 -5.26
N ARG A 117 18.46 18.69 -4.88
CA ARG A 117 19.89 18.35 -5.02
C ARG A 117 20.29 18.08 -6.46
N LEU A 118 19.42 17.47 -7.26
CA LEU A 118 19.64 17.25 -8.70
C LEU A 118 19.61 18.58 -9.46
N LEU A 119 18.69 19.48 -9.12
CA LEU A 119 18.61 20.84 -9.69
C LEU A 119 19.79 21.75 -9.30
N GLN A 120 20.48 21.46 -8.20
CA GLN A 120 21.66 22.21 -7.75
C GLN A 120 23.01 21.54 -8.08
N GLY A 121 23.00 20.45 -8.86
CA GLY A 121 24.07 19.44 -8.85
C GLY A 121 24.78 19.08 -10.16
N GLU A 122 24.55 19.77 -11.29
CA GLU A 122 25.43 19.69 -12.47
C GLU A 122 26.03 21.08 -12.77
N ASP A 123 26.88 21.58 -11.89
CA ASP A 123 27.72 22.73 -12.21
C ASP A 123 28.95 22.87 -11.30
N ARG A 124 29.60 21.75 -10.90
CA ARG A 124 30.90 21.80 -10.20
C ARG A 124 31.78 20.59 -10.47
N LEU A 125 32.26 20.45 -11.71
CA LEU A 125 33.60 19.89 -11.97
C LEU A 125 34.22 20.59 -13.19
N THR A 126 34.59 21.85 -12.99
CA THR A 126 35.72 22.47 -13.70
C THR A 126 36.88 22.57 -12.72
N VAL A 127 37.77 21.57 -12.73
CA VAL A 127 39.23 21.75 -12.67
C VAL A 127 39.85 20.60 -13.46
#